data_AF-A0A7Y1TUR1-F1
#
_entry.id   AF-A0A7Y1TUR1-F1
#
_cell.length_a   1.000
_cell.length_b   1.000
_cell.length_c   1.000
_cell.angle_alpha   90.00
_cell.angle_beta   90.00
_cell.angle_gamma   90.00
#
_symmetry.space_group_name_H-M   'P 1'
#
loop_
_entity.id
_entity.type
_entity.pdbx_description
1 polymer ?
#
loop_
_entity_poly.entity_id
_entity_poly.type
_entity_poly.pdbx_seq_one_letter_code
_entity_poly.pdbx_strand_id
1 'polypeptide(L)'
;MLAFGYAFLYVPLILVIVYSFNDSRIATVWGGFSLRWYGELFRNEQVLDAAALSLQIAFVSATLATILGTMAGLALARFSRFRGRNLLTGMIISPMVMPEVITGLSLLLLFVTLQQLVGWPAQRGFSTITIAHTTFSMAYVAIIVRSRLVGMDESLEEAAM
;
A
#
# COMPACT_ATOMS: atom_id res chain seq x y z
N MET A 1 -27.83 -15.45 4.92
CA MET A 1 -27.29 -14.18 4.37
C MET A 1 -25.76 -14.16 4.35
N LEU A 2 -25.06 -14.46 5.44
CA LEU A 2 -23.57 -14.46 5.47
C LEU A 2 -22.92 -15.43 4.46
N ALA A 3 -23.45 -16.66 4.33
CA ALA A 3 -22.93 -17.65 3.38
C ALA A 3 -22.99 -17.17 1.92
N PHE A 4 -24.04 -16.45 1.54
CA PHE A 4 -24.18 -15.87 0.20
C PHE A 4 -23.16 -14.74 -0.03
N GLY A 5 -22.93 -13.90 0.98
CA GLY A 5 -21.89 -12.87 0.92
C GLY A 5 -20.48 -13.46 0.74
N TYR A 6 -20.14 -14.50 1.51
CA TYR A 6 -18.88 -15.20 1.32
C TYR A 6 -18.77 -15.85 -0.06
N ALA A 7 -19.81 -16.56 -0.52
CA ALA A 7 -19.81 -17.17 -1.84
C ALA A 7 -19.58 -16.12 -2.94
N PHE A 8 -20.26 -14.97 -2.86
CA PHE A 8 -20.09 -13.88 -3.82
C PHE A 8 -18.65 -13.35 -3.88
N LEU A 9 -17.96 -13.24 -2.73
CA LEU A 9 -16.56 -12.78 -2.67
C LEU A 9 -15.54 -13.86 -3.13
N TYR A 10 -15.78 -15.12 -2.77
CA TYR A 10 -14.81 -16.20 -3.03
C TYR A 10 -14.96 -16.85 -4.40
N VAL A 11 -16.15 -16.86 -5.00
CA VAL A 11 -16.37 -17.48 -6.32
C VAL A 11 -15.46 -16.87 -7.39
N PRO A 12 -15.30 -15.54 -7.53
CA PRO A 12 -14.36 -14.96 -8.49
C PRO A 12 -12.91 -15.39 -8.28
N LEU A 13 -12.46 -15.49 -7.02
CA LEU A 13 -11.11 -15.97 -6.70
C LEU A 13 -10.92 -17.42 -7.11
N ILE A 14 -11.91 -18.28 -6.85
CA ILE A 14 -11.91 -19.67 -7.27
C ILE A 14 -11.87 -19.77 -8.81
N LEU A 15 -12.63 -18.93 -9.52
CA LEU A 15 -12.61 -18.90 -10.98
C LEU A 15 -11.21 -18.55 -11.52
N VAL A 16 -10.54 -17.55 -10.93
CA VAL A 16 -9.15 -17.21 -11.31
C VAL A 16 -8.21 -18.41 -11.10
N ILE A 17 -8.36 -19.12 -9.99
CA ILE A 17 -7.59 -20.35 -9.71
C ILE A 17 -7.91 -21.44 -10.74
N VAL A 18 -9.18 -21.67 -11.08
CA VAL A 18 -9.54 -22.69 -12.09
C VAL A 18 -8.99 -22.32 -13.47
N TYR A 19 -9.09 -21.05 -13.86
CA TYR A 19 -8.60 -20.56 -15.15
C TYR A 19 -7.07 -20.52 -15.24
N SER A 20 -6.33 -20.47 -14.12
CA SER A 20 -4.86 -20.58 -14.19
C SER A 20 -4.38 -21.94 -14.68
N PHE A 21 -5.23 -22.98 -14.60
CA PHE A 21 -4.99 -24.30 -15.18
C PHE A 21 -5.49 -24.46 -16.62
N ASN A 22 -6.03 -23.41 -17.25
CA ASN A 22 -6.54 -23.50 -18.62
C ASN A 22 -5.38 -23.46 -19.63
N ASP A 23 -5.28 -24.49 -20.50
CA ASP A 23 -4.27 -24.51 -21.56
C ASP A 23 -4.54 -23.50 -22.69
N SER A 24 -5.70 -22.87 -22.73
CA SER A 24 -6.00 -21.78 -23.67
C SER A 24 -5.36 -20.46 -23.24
N ARG A 25 -4.99 -19.61 -24.21
CA ARG A 25 -4.62 -18.20 -23.97
C ARG A 25 -5.83 -17.29 -23.73
N ILE A 26 -7.01 -17.76 -24.13
CA ILE A 26 -8.27 -17.03 -24.00
C ILE A 26 -9.06 -17.71 -22.88
N ALA A 27 -9.33 -16.98 -21.79
CA ALA A 27 -10.02 -17.52 -20.62
C ALA A 27 -11.42 -18.08 -20.95
N THR A 28 -12.09 -17.57 -21.99
CA THR A 28 -13.43 -18.02 -22.40
C THR A 28 -13.44 -19.34 -23.16
N VAL A 29 -12.27 -19.86 -23.58
CA VAL A 29 -12.15 -21.14 -24.30
C VAL A 29 -11.43 -22.11 -23.40
N TRP A 30 -12.07 -23.23 -23.05
CA TRP A 30 -11.43 -24.26 -22.24
C TRP A 30 -10.53 -25.15 -23.10
N GLY A 31 -9.22 -25.00 -22.95
CA GLY A 31 -8.20 -25.76 -23.69
C GLY A 31 -7.79 -27.08 -23.03
N GLY A 32 -8.36 -27.42 -21.87
CA GLY A 32 -7.94 -28.54 -21.03
C GLY A 32 -7.15 -28.10 -19.80
N PHE A 33 -6.91 -29.04 -18.89
CA PHE A 33 -6.14 -28.81 -17.67
C PHE A 33 -4.63 -28.85 -17.97
N SER A 34 -3.89 -27.84 -17.54
CA SER A 34 -2.47 -27.67 -17.84
C SER A 34 -1.75 -26.85 -16.77
N LEU A 35 -0.50 -27.21 -16.49
CA LEU A 35 0.40 -26.43 -15.61
C LEU A 35 1.34 -25.51 -16.41
N ARG A 36 1.12 -25.37 -17.73
CA ARG A 36 2.01 -24.65 -18.65
C ARG A 36 2.34 -23.24 -18.17
N TRP A 37 1.35 -22.48 -17.69
CA TRP A 37 1.54 -21.10 -17.25
C TRP A 37 2.42 -20.96 -16.00
N TYR A 38 2.39 -21.94 -15.10
CA TYR A 38 3.31 -21.98 -13.97
C TYR A 38 4.74 -22.20 -14.43
N GLY A 39 4.95 -23.12 -15.39
CA GLY A 39 6.27 -23.30 -16.02
C GLY A 39 6.76 -22.04 -16.75
N GLU A 40 5.88 -21.37 -17.49
CA GLU A 40 6.20 -20.13 -18.21
C GLU A 40 6.55 -18.99 -17.25
N LEU A 41 5.85 -18.90 -16.11
CA LEU A 41 6.13 -17.92 -15.06
C LEU A 41 7.59 -18.02 -14.57
N PHE A 42 8.07 -19.24 -14.29
CA PHE A 42 9.44 -19.45 -13.84
C PHE A 42 10.50 -19.20 -14.91
N ARG A 43 10.11 -19.12 -16.19
CA ARG A 43 11.00 -18.81 -17.31
C ARG A 43 10.96 -17.33 -17.69
N ASN A 44 10.05 -16.56 -17.12
CA ASN A 44 9.90 -15.14 -17.40
C ASN A 44 10.63 -14.30 -16.36
N GLU A 45 11.91 -14.04 -16.62
CA GLU A 45 12.78 -13.23 -15.74
C GLU A 45 12.17 -11.84 -15.47
N GLN A 46 11.56 -11.21 -16.47
CA GLN A 46 10.94 -9.89 -16.30
C GLN A 46 9.83 -9.90 -15.23
N VAL A 47 8.99 -10.94 -15.21
CA VAL A 47 7.92 -11.07 -14.20
C VAL A 47 8.50 -11.39 -12.83
N LEU A 48 9.50 -12.27 -12.75
CA LEU A 48 10.17 -12.62 -11.51
C LEU A 48 10.88 -11.41 -10.89
N ASP A 49 11.61 -10.64 -11.70
CA ASP A 49 12.30 -9.43 -11.27
C ASP A 49 11.32 -8.36 -10.81
N ALA A 50 10.21 -8.16 -11.54
CA ALA A 50 9.16 -7.25 -11.14
C ALA A 50 8.50 -7.66 -9.81
N ALA A 51 8.28 -8.96 -9.60
CA ALA A 51 7.73 -9.50 -8.35
C ALA A 51 8.71 -9.32 -7.18
N ALA A 52 10.00 -9.61 -7.39
CA ALA A 52 11.05 -9.40 -6.39
C ALA A 52 11.19 -7.92 -6.02
N LEU A 53 11.20 -7.03 -7.01
CA LEU A 53 11.23 -5.59 -6.79
C LEU A 53 10.00 -5.12 -5.99
N SER A 54 8.82 -5.61 -6.35
CA SER A 54 7.57 -5.29 -5.66
C SER A 54 7.60 -5.74 -4.19
N LEU A 55 8.15 -6.93 -3.91
CA LEU A 55 8.30 -7.44 -2.55
C LEU A 55 9.25 -6.58 -1.71
N GLN A 56 10.38 -6.16 -2.29
CA GLN A 56 11.33 -5.27 -1.63
C GLN A 56 10.69 -3.91 -1.31
N ILE A 57 9.98 -3.33 -2.29
CA ILE A 57 9.25 -2.06 -2.10
C ILE A 57 8.20 -2.22 -1.00
N ALA A 58 7.41 -3.29 -1.02
CA ALA A 58 6.37 -3.55 -0.04
C ALA A 58 6.96 -3.66 1.37
N PHE A 59 8.05 -4.39 1.54
CA PHE A 59 8.72 -4.55 2.83
C PHE A 59 9.24 -3.21 3.38
N VAL A 60 9.99 -2.46 2.57
CA VAL A 60 10.58 -1.17 3.01
C VAL A 60 9.49 -0.14 3.27
N SER A 61 8.52 0.00 2.36
CA SER A 61 7.44 0.97 2.51
C SER A 61 6.53 0.65 3.70
N ALA A 62 6.19 -0.62 3.94
CA ALA A 62 5.41 -1.03 5.11
C ALA A 62 6.15 -0.72 6.41
N THR A 63 7.46 -0.99 6.46
CA THR A 63 8.29 -0.70 7.63
C THR A 63 8.34 0.80 7.93
N LEU A 64 8.69 1.61 6.92
CA LEU A 64 8.77 3.06 7.07
C LEU A 64 7.39 3.67 7.39
N ALA A 65 6.33 3.24 6.72
CA ALA A 65 4.98 3.71 6.97
C ALA A 65 4.51 3.37 8.39
N THR A 66 4.87 2.18 8.89
CA THR A 66 4.54 1.77 10.26
C THR A 66 5.25 2.66 11.28
N ILE A 67 6.56 2.89 11.12
CA ILE A 67 7.33 3.74 12.03
C ILE A 67 6.81 5.18 11.99
N LEU A 68 6.79 5.80 10.81
CA LEU A 68 6.41 7.21 10.64
C LEU A 68 4.94 7.45 11.00
N GLY A 69 4.05 6.55 10.57
CA GLY A 69 2.63 6.61 10.88
C GLY A 69 2.36 6.43 12.37
N THR A 70 3.07 5.53 13.04
CA THR A 70 2.93 5.34 14.50
C THR A 70 3.36 6.59 15.26
N MET A 71 4.50 7.20 14.90
CA MET A 71 4.94 8.46 15.51
C MET A 71 3.89 9.58 15.32
N ALA A 72 3.35 9.72 14.10
CA ALA A 72 2.33 10.73 13.81
C ALA A 72 1.00 10.45 14.53
N GLY A 73 0.58 9.18 14.59
CA GLY A 73 -0.62 8.72 15.28
C GLY A 73 -0.54 8.94 16.79
N LEU A 74 0.59 8.57 17.41
CA LEU A 74 0.91 8.85 18.81
C LEU A 74 0.87 10.36 19.08
N ALA A 75 1.54 11.15 18.23
CA ALA A 75 1.60 12.60 18.37
C ALA A 75 0.19 13.22 18.39
N LEU A 76 -0.69 12.79 17.48
CA LEU A 76 -2.06 13.28 17.38
C LEU A 76 -3.02 12.71 18.43
N ALA A 77 -2.72 11.56 19.01
CA ALA A 77 -3.52 10.94 20.07
C ALA A 77 -3.23 11.57 21.43
N ARG A 78 -1.95 11.73 21.79
CA ARG A 78 -1.53 12.12 23.15
C ARG A 78 -1.24 13.60 23.32
N PHE A 79 -0.70 14.29 22.31
CA PHE A 79 -0.41 15.71 22.45
C PHE A 79 -1.62 16.54 22.05
N SER A 80 -2.38 16.98 23.07
CA SER A 80 -3.62 17.75 22.88
C SER A 80 -3.40 19.10 22.19
N ARG A 81 -2.27 19.78 22.44
CA ARG A 81 -1.99 21.12 21.87
C ARG A 81 -0.51 21.27 21.47
N PHE A 82 -0.24 21.30 20.17
CA PHE A 82 1.06 21.68 19.62
C PHE A 82 0.90 22.50 18.34
N ARG A 83 1.89 23.37 18.05
CA ARG A 83 1.90 24.24 16.86
C ARG A 83 1.96 23.36 15.60
N GLY A 84 1.00 23.53 14.68
CA GLY A 84 0.94 22.74 13.44
C GLY A 84 0.05 21.48 13.49
N ARG A 85 -0.64 21.19 14.62
CA ARG A 85 -1.56 20.05 14.74
C ARG A 85 -2.59 19.97 13.61
N ASN A 86 -3.24 21.09 13.28
CA ASN A 86 -4.27 21.14 12.24
C ASN A 86 -3.68 20.86 10.85
N LEU A 87 -2.47 21.38 10.57
CA LEU A 87 -1.76 21.11 9.32
C LEU A 87 -1.40 19.63 9.21
N LEU A 88 -0.80 19.04 10.24
CA LEU A 88 -0.45 17.61 10.26
C LEU A 88 -1.69 16.73 10.09
N THR A 89 -2.79 17.07 10.78
CA THR A 89 -4.07 16.37 10.65
C THR A 89 -4.62 16.46 9.22
N GLY A 90 -4.58 17.66 8.62
CA GLY A 90 -4.99 17.85 7.23
C GLY A 90 -4.13 17.08 6.23
N MET A 91 -2.80 17.06 6.43
CA MET A 91 -1.87 16.30 5.59
C MET A 91 -2.09 14.79 5.67
N ILE A 92 -2.47 14.26 6.85
CA ILE A 92 -2.76 12.84 7.03
C ILE A 92 -4.11 12.46 6.42
N ILE A 93 -5.12 13.32 6.53
CA ILE A 93 -6.47 13.02 5.99
C ILE A 93 -6.52 13.23 4.47
N SER A 94 -5.74 14.18 3.93
CA SER A 94 -5.79 14.56 2.51
C SER A 94 -5.62 13.39 1.53
N PRO A 95 -4.61 12.50 1.66
CA PRO A 95 -4.43 11.37 0.77
C PRO A 95 -5.59 10.37 0.78
N MET A 96 -6.36 10.30 1.86
CA MET A 96 -7.47 9.35 2.00
C MET A 96 -8.74 9.80 1.29
N VAL A 97 -8.87 11.10 1.02
CA VAL A 97 -10.02 11.67 0.30
C VAL A 97 -9.72 11.84 -1.19
N MET A 98 -8.43 11.92 -1.55
CA MET A 98 -8.03 12.06 -2.95
C MET A 98 -8.15 10.75 -3.73
N PRO A 99 -8.62 10.79 -4.99
CA PRO A 99 -8.55 9.64 -5.87
C PRO A 99 -7.12 9.18 -6.10
N GLU A 100 -6.86 7.87 -5.97
CA GLU A 100 -5.51 7.30 -6.04
C GLU A 100 -4.79 7.62 -7.35
N VAL A 101 -5.54 7.66 -8.47
CA VAL A 101 -5.01 8.02 -9.79
C VAL A 101 -4.47 9.45 -9.81
N ILE A 102 -5.16 10.38 -9.15
CA ILE A 102 -4.73 11.79 -9.06
C ILE A 102 -3.47 11.88 -8.22
N THR A 103 -3.44 11.26 -7.05
CA THR A 103 -2.26 11.25 -6.17
C THR A 103 -1.04 10.63 -6.87
N GLY A 104 -1.23 9.53 -7.59
CA GLY A 104 -0.18 8.88 -8.36
C GLY A 104 0.38 9.79 -9.47
N LEU A 105 -0.49 10.45 -10.24
CA LEU A 105 -0.05 11.38 -11.28
C LEU A 105 0.66 12.61 -10.67
N SER A 106 0.14 13.16 -9.57
CA SER A 106 0.77 14.28 -8.88
C SER A 106 2.16 13.94 -8.35
N LEU A 107 2.35 12.75 -7.79
CA LEU A 107 3.67 12.27 -7.33
C LEU A 107 4.63 12.03 -8.50
N LEU A 108 4.13 11.51 -9.63
CA LEU A 108 4.94 11.36 -10.83
C LEU A 108 5.43 12.73 -11.32
N LEU A 109 4.54 13.72 -11.41
CA LEU A 109 4.90 15.09 -11.80
C LEU A 109 5.87 15.72 -10.80
N LEU A 110 5.68 15.50 -9.50
CA LEU A 110 6.61 15.94 -8.46
C LEU A 110 8.02 15.39 -8.71
N PHE A 111 8.17 14.08 -8.97
CA PHE A 111 9.48 13.49 -9.24
C PHE A 111 10.10 13.99 -10.54
N VAL A 112 9.30 14.25 -11.57
CA VAL A 112 9.79 14.88 -12.83
C VAL A 112 10.30 16.28 -12.56
N THR A 113 9.55 17.10 -11.83
CA THR A 113 9.96 18.46 -11.48
C THR A 113 11.20 18.46 -10.59
N LEU A 114 11.28 17.57 -9.59
CA LEU A 114 12.47 17.43 -8.75
C LEU A 114 13.70 17.03 -9.57
N GLN A 115 13.53 16.15 -10.55
CA GLN A 115 14.62 15.76 -11.44
C GLN A 115 15.14 16.96 -12.23
N GLN A 116 14.25 17.84 -12.69
CA GLN A 116 14.62 19.05 -13.43
C GLN A 116 15.30 20.11 -12.54
N LEU A 117 14.86 20.26 -11.29
CA LEU A 117 15.34 21.30 -10.39
C LEU A 117 16.62 20.92 -9.63
N VAL A 118 16.68 19.68 -9.14
CA VAL A 118 17.72 19.20 -8.21
C VAL A 118 18.52 18.05 -8.81
N GLY A 119 18.15 17.54 -9.99
CA GLY A 119 18.79 16.38 -10.62
C GLY A 119 18.40 15.03 -10.01
N TRP A 120 17.49 15.01 -9.02
CA TRP A 120 17.02 13.81 -8.35
C TRP A 120 15.53 13.61 -8.58
N PRO A 121 15.06 12.39 -8.91
CA PRO A 121 15.81 11.14 -9.03
C PRO A 121 16.48 10.99 -10.40
N ALA A 122 17.67 10.36 -10.44
CA ALA A 122 18.35 10.07 -11.71
C ALA A 122 17.54 9.12 -12.60
N GLN A 123 16.87 8.15 -11.98
CA GLN A 123 15.92 7.23 -12.63
C GLN A 123 14.72 7.00 -11.72
N ARG A 124 13.54 6.84 -12.33
CA ARG A 124 12.31 6.46 -11.63
C ARG A 124 12.29 4.95 -11.47
N GLY A 125 11.97 4.47 -10.27
CA GLY A 125 12.03 3.06 -9.94
C GLY A 125 11.84 2.84 -8.44
N PHE A 126 12.68 2.00 -7.83
CA PHE A 126 12.56 1.59 -6.44
C PHE A 126 12.33 2.76 -5.46
N SER A 127 13.17 3.80 -5.50
CA SER A 127 13.12 4.90 -4.54
C SER A 127 11.85 5.74 -4.66
N THR A 128 11.48 6.15 -5.87
CA THR A 128 10.28 6.94 -6.13
C THR A 128 9.01 6.20 -5.75
N ILE A 129 8.96 4.90 -6.07
CA ILE A 129 7.81 4.05 -5.75
C ILE A 129 7.74 3.83 -4.23
N THR A 130 8.86 3.56 -3.57
CA THR A 130 8.92 3.40 -2.11
C THR A 130 8.46 4.65 -1.38
N ILE A 131 8.90 5.84 -1.80
CA ILE A 131 8.49 7.11 -1.19
C ILE A 131 6.98 7.35 -1.40
N ALA A 132 6.48 7.09 -2.60
CA ALA A 132 5.06 7.23 -2.91
C ALA A 132 4.19 6.32 -2.02
N HIS A 133 4.49 5.01 -1.97
CA HIS A 133 3.76 4.07 -1.12
C HIS A 133 3.91 4.39 0.36
N THR A 134 5.11 4.75 0.83
CA THR A 134 5.33 5.12 2.24
C THR A 134 4.46 6.31 2.63
N THR A 135 4.40 7.35 1.78
CA THR A 135 3.62 8.57 2.04
C THR A 135 2.13 8.28 2.13
N PHE A 136 1.61 7.42 1.25
CA PHE A 136 0.21 7.02 1.28
C PHE A 136 -0.10 6.13 2.49
N SER A 137 0.69 5.07 2.69
CA SER A 137 0.47 4.08 3.74
C SER A 137 0.65 4.66 5.14
N MET A 138 1.57 5.61 5.35
CA MET A 138 1.77 6.22 6.67
C MET A 138 0.53 7.00 7.16
N ALA A 139 -0.25 7.56 6.24
CA ALA A 139 -1.50 8.25 6.58
C ALA A 139 -2.54 7.28 7.15
N TYR A 140 -2.70 6.11 6.52
CA TYR A 140 -3.56 5.04 7.03
C TYR A 140 -3.10 4.53 8.39
N VAL A 141 -1.80 4.24 8.53
CA VAL A 141 -1.22 3.80 9.81
C VAL A 141 -1.48 4.83 10.91
N ALA A 142 -1.23 6.11 10.65
CA ALA A 142 -1.41 7.17 11.64
C ALA A 142 -2.86 7.25 12.14
N ILE A 143 -3.84 7.11 11.25
CA ILE A 143 -5.26 7.15 11.63
C ILE A 143 -5.66 5.90 12.42
N ILE A 144 -5.20 4.72 12.00
CA ILE A 144 -5.46 3.47 12.74
C ILE A 144 -4.85 3.56 14.14
N VAL A 145 -3.56 3.87 14.25
CA VAL A 145 -2.86 4.01 15.54
C VAL A 145 -3.54 5.04 16.43
N ARG A 146 -3.85 6.23 15.90
CA ARG A 146 -4.56 7.27 16.65
C ARG A 146 -5.91 6.79 17.17
N SER A 147 -6.72 6.15 16.32
CA SER A 147 -8.05 5.65 16.72
C SER A 147 -7.99 4.60 17.82
N ARG A 148 -6.94 3.75 17.81
CA ARG A 148 -6.72 2.75 18.86
C ARG A 148 -6.26 3.39 20.17
N LEU A 149 -5.34 4.35 20.12
CA LEU A 149 -4.79 5.01 21.30
C LEU A 149 -5.82 5.90 22.01
N VAL A 150 -6.68 6.60 21.28
CA VAL A 150 -7.74 7.42 21.87
C VAL A 150 -8.73 6.57 22.68
N GLY A 151 -8.92 5.30 22.31
CA GLY A 151 -9.76 4.37 23.07
C GLY A 151 -9.04 3.65 24.22
N MET A 152 -7.74 3.89 24.42
CA MET A 152 -6.94 3.25 25.48
C MET A 152 -6.93 4.12 26.73
N ASP A 153 -7.13 3.50 27.90
CA ASP A 153 -7.12 4.17 29.19
C ASP A 153 -5.74 4.79 29.47
N GLU A 154 -5.71 6.07 29.83
CA GLU A 154 -4.47 6.81 30.12
C GLU A 154 -3.76 6.26 31.37
N SER A 155 -4.48 5.62 32.29
CA SER A 155 -3.90 5.01 33.50
C SER A 155 -2.87 3.91 33.21
N LEU A 156 -2.97 3.23 32.06
CA LEU A 156 -1.97 2.24 31.64
C LEU A 156 -0.63 2.88 31.28
N GLU A 157 -0.64 4.12 30.78
CA GLU A 157 0.59 4.87 30.48
C GLU A 157 1.17 5.50 31.75
N GLU A 158 0.31 6.00 32.65
CA GLU A 158 0.74 6.53 33.94
C GLU A 158 1.39 5.47 34.83
N ALA A 159 0.87 4.23 34.83
CA ALA A 159 1.43 3.13 35.60
C ALA A 159 2.78 2.61 35.07
N ALA A 160 3.14 2.94 33.82
CA ALA A 160 4.39 2.55 33.20
C ALA A 160 5.54 3.57 33.41
N MET A 161 5.23 4.78 33.91
CA MET A 161 6.20 5.81 34.28
C MET A 161 6.71 5.62 35.70
#